data_AF-A0A957JPB9-F1
#
_entry.id   AF-A0A957JPB9-F1
#
_cell.length_a   1.000
_cell.length_b   1.000
_cell.length_c   1.000
_cell.angle_alpha   90.00
_cell.angle_beta   90.00
_cell.angle_gamma   90.00
#
_symmetry.space_group_name_H-M   'P 1'
#
loop_
_entity.id
_entity.type
_entity.pdbx_description
1 polymer ?
#
loop_
_entity_poly.entity_id
_entity_poly.type
_entity_poly.pdbx_seq_one_letter_code
_entity_poly.pdbx_strand_id
1 'polypeptide(L)'
;MTGVNPFFGWDALSQVTMEPAMPADHPFILEMVTRHEGVASAAIAGYWLQKQPEAFVVFRSAQDKHMAFVTFLMLPTITDADAQADPACAVARSFTLQRGTPPQPDEPINYVRFWMGREQYQVAETQSLVAMRAGGGWISNPNMSWTLAATAVPQNWLEMFTQFNFDYTGEADFTVGNHQYGVFSHDWRVESVGAWGYRLERLQLGLQPGQRRETAVSPPSSPPLLTLSQPEFIEAVRQALRDYTRPDLLAQNPLMRSRLVAETAVSATSTLQKLLQEAADSLTGNPKDEKFFTAVYHTYLKPAPSQEIAAELLNLPLGTYRYRLAKGVERIADWLWQRELHDLNS
;
A
#
# COMPACT_ATOMS: atom_id res chain seq x y z
N MET A 1 -14.21 3.42 -23.81
CA MET A 1 -13.53 4.64 -23.33
C MET A 1 -14.55 5.44 -22.54
N THR A 2 -14.41 5.48 -21.21
CA THR A 2 -14.92 6.48 -20.23
C THR A 2 -14.96 5.76 -18.88
N GLY A 3 -13.91 5.96 -18.09
CA GLY A 3 -13.78 5.40 -16.73
C GLY A 3 -12.60 6.04 -15.99
N VAL A 4 -12.25 7.28 -16.37
CA VAL A 4 -11.28 8.08 -15.61
C VAL A 4 -12.09 8.68 -14.47
N ASN A 5 -11.75 8.30 -13.24
CA ASN A 5 -12.21 8.99 -12.06
C ASN A 5 -11.90 10.50 -12.24
N PRO A 6 -12.91 11.41 -12.24
CA PRO A 6 -12.70 12.83 -12.53
C PRO A 6 -11.73 13.53 -11.56
N PHE A 7 -11.31 12.87 -10.48
CA PHE A 7 -10.34 13.39 -9.50
C PHE A 7 -8.86 13.14 -9.83
N PHE A 8 -8.51 12.44 -10.93
CA PHE A 8 -7.11 12.11 -11.24
C PHE A 8 -6.73 12.42 -12.70
N GLY A 9 -6.17 13.61 -12.91
CA GLY A 9 -5.53 14.01 -14.18
C GLY A 9 -4.10 13.46 -14.28
N TRP A 10 -3.95 12.22 -14.78
CA TRP A 10 -2.67 11.49 -14.83
C TRP A 10 -1.56 12.19 -15.63
N ASP A 11 -1.88 12.93 -16.69
CA ASP A 11 -0.87 13.55 -17.56
C ASP A 11 -0.12 14.70 -16.86
N ALA A 12 -0.80 15.44 -15.97
CA ALA A 12 -0.21 16.53 -15.20
C ALA A 12 0.67 16.05 -14.03
N LEU A 13 0.37 14.86 -13.47
CA LEU A 13 1.11 14.27 -12.36
C LEU A 13 2.50 13.77 -12.77
N SER A 14 2.70 13.42 -14.04
CA SER A 14 3.97 12.91 -14.58
C SER A 14 5.14 13.92 -14.57
N GLN A 15 4.84 15.21 -14.40
CA GLN A 15 5.83 16.30 -14.40
C GLN A 15 6.06 16.92 -13.02
N VAL A 16 5.47 16.35 -11.97
CA VAL A 16 5.58 16.85 -10.60
C VAL A 16 6.49 15.95 -9.78
N THR A 17 7.56 16.52 -9.21
CA THR A 17 8.39 15.83 -8.22
C THR A 17 7.89 16.13 -6.81
N MET A 18 7.94 15.13 -5.94
CA MET A 18 7.54 15.22 -4.54
C MET A 18 8.74 14.86 -3.68
N GLU A 19 9.33 15.86 -3.04
CA GLU A 19 10.60 15.68 -2.33
C GLU A 19 10.51 16.28 -0.93
N PRO A 20 11.22 15.72 0.06
CA PRO A 20 11.37 16.33 1.37
C PRO A 20 11.80 17.80 1.26
N ALA A 21 11.26 18.65 2.11
CA ALA A 21 11.64 20.04 2.18
C ALA A 21 13.12 20.18 2.58
N MET A 22 13.84 21.05 1.91
CA MET A 22 15.18 21.46 2.30
C MET A 22 15.10 22.73 3.15
N PRO A 23 16.13 23.06 3.96
CA PRO A 23 16.13 24.30 4.75
C PRO A 23 15.87 25.57 3.93
N ALA A 24 16.28 25.59 2.66
CA ALA A 24 16.02 26.69 1.73
C ALA A 24 14.53 26.86 1.36
N ASP A 25 13.71 25.83 1.53
CA ASP A 25 12.27 25.86 1.25
C ASP A 25 11.46 26.44 2.43
N HIS A 26 12.03 26.45 3.65
CA HIS A 26 11.31 26.82 4.86
C HIS A 26 10.66 28.23 4.79
N PRO A 27 11.36 29.28 4.30
CA PRO A 27 10.74 30.60 4.18
C PRO A 27 9.50 30.60 3.28
N PHE A 28 9.53 29.84 2.19
CA PHE A 28 8.41 29.74 1.24
C PHE A 28 7.23 28.97 1.83
N ILE A 29 7.49 27.90 2.59
CA ILE A 29 6.46 27.17 3.33
C ILE A 29 5.75 28.11 4.32
N LEU A 30 6.53 28.85 5.12
CA LEU A 30 5.98 29.78 6.10
C LEU A 30 5.21 30.93 5.45
N GLU A 31 5.67 31.44 4.31
CA GLU A 31 4.95 32.46 3.54
C GLU A 31 3.60 31.94 3.02
N MET A 32 3.56 30.74 2.44
CA MET A 32 2.32 30.13 1.96
C MET A 32 1.32 29.89 3.09
N VAL A 33 1.78 29.35 4.23
CA VAL A 33 0.92 29.15 5.41
C VAL A 33 0.41 30.49 5.93
N THR A 34 1.27 31.52 5.98
CA THR A 34 0.86 32.86 6.42
C THR A 34 -0.21 33.44 5.49
N ARG A 35 -0.06 33.28 4.17
CA ARG A 35 -1.01 33.78 3.17
C ARG A 35 -2.38 33.10 3.28
N HIS A 36 -2.43 31.78 3.44
CA HIS A 36 -3.69 31.02 3.40
C HIS A 36 -4.36 30.85 4.76
N GLU A 37 -3.57 30.66 5.82
CA GLU A 37 -4.08 30.32 7.16
C GLU A 37 -3.73 31.37 8.23
N GLY A 38 -2.84 32.30 7.93
CA GLY A 38 -2.45 33.40 8.81
C GLY A 38 -1.22 33.12 9.68
N VAL A 39 -0.78 34.16 10.40
CA VAL A 39 0.47 34.16 11.18
C VAL A 39 0.48 33.13 12.32
N ALA A 40 -0.67 32.80 12.89
CA ALA A 40 -0.77 31.80 13.95
C ALA A 40 -0.45 30.39 13.42
N SER A 41 -1.05 29.98 12.29
CA SER A 41 -0.69 28.73 11.62
C SER A 41 0.77 28.72 11.17
N ALA A 42 1.31 29.85 10.72
CA ALA A 42 2.72 29.93 10.31
C ALA A 42 3.68 29.71 11.49
N ALA A 43 3.35 30.21 12.68
CA ALA A 43 4.14 29.92 13.88
C ALA A 43 4.13 28.42 14.23
N ILE A 44 2.98 27.75 14.08
CA ILE A 44 2.83 26.29 14.26
C ILE A 44 3.65 25.52 13.22
N ALA A 45 3.56 25.90 11.94
CA ALA A 45 4.38 25.31 10.89
C ALA A 45 5.88 25.51 11.18
N GLY A 46 6.28 26.67 11.70
CA GLY A 46 7.65 26.95 12.15
C GLY A 46 8.13 26.05 13.29
N TYR A 47 7.25 25.77 14.26
CA TYR A 47 7.52 24.78 15.32
C TYR A 47 7.82 23.40 14.72
N TRP A 48 6.97 22.93 13.80
CA TRP A 48 7.15 21.63 13.17
C TRP A 48 8.35 21.57 12.22
N LEU A 49 8.67 22.64 11.48
CA LEU A 49 9.89 22.70 10.66
C LEU A 49 11.17 22.61 11.50
N GLN A 50 11.15 23.04 12.77
CA GLN A 50 12.27 22.87 13.68
C GLN A 50 12.33 21.46 14.28
N LYS A 51 11.16 20.88 14.59
CA LYS A 51 11.07 19.60 15.30
C LYS A 51 11.13 18.37 14.39
N GLN A 52 10.47 18.43 13.23
CA GLN A 52 10.31 17.33 12.28
C GLN A 52 10.35 17.87 10.83
N PRO A 53 11.45 18.49 10.37
CA PRO A 53 11.55 19.05 9.02
C PRO A 53 11.28 18.02 7.91
N GLU A 54 11.61 16.76 8.13
CA GLU A 54 11.40 15.64 7.20
C GLU A 54 9.91 15.32 6.96
N ALA A 55 9.01 15.79 7.82
CA ALA A 55 7.57 15.64 7.64
C ALA A 55 7.03 16.50 6.48
N PHE A 56 7.76 17.53 6.07
CA PHE A 56 7.36 18.45 5.01
C PHE A 56 7.81 17.91 3.66
N VAL A 57 6.86 17.78 2.74
CA VAL A 57 7.10 17.36 1.36
C VAL A 57 6.63 18.48 0.45
N VAL A 58 7.53 18.98 -0.39
CA VAL A 58 7.24 20.04 -1.35
C VAL A 58 7.04 19.42 -2.73
N PHE A 59 6.03 19.91 -3.43
CA PHE A 59 5.70 19.52 -4.79
C PHE A 59 6.27 20.55 -5.78
N ARG A 60 7.01 20.07 -6.77
CA ARG A 60 7.75 20.92 -7.73
C ARG A 60 7.45 20.48 -9.15
N SER A 61 7.51 21.41 -10.09
CA SER A 61 7.49 21.14 -11.51
C SER A 61 8.70 21.79 -12.18
N ALA A 62 8.88 21.57 -13.49
CA ALA A 62 9.91 22.25 -14.26
C ALA A 62 9.76 23.79 -14.24
N GLN A 63 8.55 24.28 -13.96
CA GLN A 63 8.18 25.70 -14.06
C GLN A 63 8.07 26.37 -12.68
N ASP A 64 7.71 25.62 -11.63
CA ASP A 64 7.55 26.13 -10.27
C ASP A 64 8.23 25.22 -9.24
N LYS A 65 9.21 25.78 -8.52
CA LYS A 65 9.96 25.06 -7.48
C LYS A 65 9.22 24.98 -6.13
N HIS A 66 8.12 25.71 -5.97
CA HIS A 66 7.34 25.77 -4.73
C HIS A 66 5.84 25.76 -5.04
N MET A 67 5.41 24.82 -5.88
CA MET A 67 4.04 24.76 -6.40
C MET A 67 3.01 24.48 -5.29
N ALA A 68 3.34 23.58 -4.37
CA ALA A 68 2.49 23.16 -3.26
C ALA A 68 3.34 22.44 -2.20
N PHE A 69 2.78 22.19 -1.03
CA PHE A 69 3.40 21.30 -0.05
C PHE A 69 2.36 20.56 0.80
N VAL A 70 2.83 19.55 1.50
CA VAL A 70 2.09 18.80 2.53
C VAL A 70 2.99 18.46 3.70
N THR A 71 2.41 18.37 4.89
CA THR A 71 3.08 17.96 6.12
C THR A 71 2.45 16.67 6.65
N PHE A 72 3.21 15.59 6.67
CA PHE A 72 2.86 14.29 7.25
C PHE A 72 3.60 14.12 8.57
N LEU A 73 3.00 14.55 9.69
CA LEU A 73 3.60 14.37 11.00
C LEU A 73 3.47 12.91 11.42
N MET A 74 4.59 12.21 11.55
CA MET A 74 4.63 10.86 12.13
C MET A 74 4.88 11.00 13.62
N LEU A 75 3.85 10.78 14.43
CA LEU A 75 3.82 11.05 15.86
C LEU A 75 3.69 9.74 16.65
N PRO A 76 4.82 9.15 17.12
CA PRO A 76 4.81 8.01 18.04
C PRO A 76 3.98 8.27 19.29
N THR A 77 4.10 9.48 19.82
CA THR A 77 3.30 10.01 20.92
C THR A 77 3.11 11.49 20.71
N ILE A 78 1.96 12.03 21.11
CA ILE A 78 1.73 13.47 21.13
C ILE A 78 2.14 13.98 22.51
N THR A 79 3.24 14.75 22.57
CA THR A 79 3.75 15.29 23.84
C THR A 79 2.94 16.49 24.32
N ASP A 80 3.12 16.87 25.59
CA ASP A 80 2.50 18.10 26.11
C ASP A 80 2.98 19.35 25.36
N ALA A 81 4.25 19.37 24.94
CA ALA A 81 4.80 20.46 24.14
C ALA A 81 4.15 20.53 22.74
N ASP A 82 3.87 19.38 22.11
CA ASP A 82 3.15 19.32 20.83
C ASP A 82 1.73 19.85 20.97
N ALA A 83 1.02 19.39 22.00
CA ALA A 83 -0.35 19.82 22.27
C ALA A 83 -0.42 21.31 22.63
N GLN A 84 0.60 21.86 23.30
CA GLN A 84 0.68 23.28 23.61
C GLN A 84 1.01 24.13 22.36
N ALA A 85 1.88 23.63 21.49
CA ALA A 85 2.30 24.33 20.28
C ALA A 85 1.22 24.28 19.19
N ASP A 86 0.52 23.16 19.04
CA ASP A 86 -0.46 22.93 17.98
C ASP A 86 -1.81 22.43 18.53
N PRO A 87 -2.88 23.25 18.46
CA PRO A 87 -4.22 22.84 18.88
C PRO A 87 -4.72 21.57 18.20
N ALA A 88 -4.27 21.30 16.96
CA ALA A 88 -4.61 20.08 16.24
C ALA A 88 -4.09 18.83 16.96
N CYS A 89 -2.88 18.89 17.52
CA CYS A 89 -2.29 17.81 18.30
C CYS A 89 -2.98 17.65 19.65
N ALA A 90 -3.39 18.74 20.29
CA ALA A 90 -4.15 18.67 21.55
C ALA A 90 -5.45 17.87 21.38
N VAL A 91 -6.27 18.22 20.39
CA VAL A 91 -7.54 17.52 20.14
C VAL A 91 -7.33 16.11 19.59
N ALA A 92 -6.34 15.90 18.72
CA ALA A 92 -5.99 14.57 18.22
C ALA A 92 -5.63 13.62 19.36
N ARG A 93 -4.82 14.08 20.33
CA ARG A 93 -4.44 13.29 21.51
C ARG A 93 -5.66 12.92 22.34
N SER A 94 -6.53 13.89 22.62
CA SER A 94 -7.77 13.63 23.37
C SER A 94 -8.66 12.61 22.64
N PHE A 95 -8.84 12.78 21.33
CA PHE A 95 -9.62 11.87 20.48
C PHE A 95 -9.05 10.45 20.51
N THR A 96 -7.75 10.26 20.23
CA THR A 96 -7.16 8.92 20.15
C THR A 96 -7.12 8.20 21.49
N LEU A 97 -7.04 8.94 22.61
CA LEU A 97 -7.12 8.34 23.95
C LEU A 97 -8.53 7.88 24.33
N GLN A 98 -9.55 8.55 23.80
CA GLN A 98 -10.95 8.18 24.02
C GLN A 98 -11.39 7.02 23.11
N ARG A 99 -10.73 6.83 21.96
CA ARG A 99 -11.05 5.81 20.98
C ARG A 99 -10.20 4.55 21.14
N GLY A 100 -10.73 3.59 21.89
CA GLY A 100 -10.17 2.24 21.99
C GLY A 100 -8.83 2.19 22.72
N THR A 101 -7.87 1.42 22.19
CA THR A 101 -6.53 1.32 22.77
C THR A 101 -5.70 2.56 22.41
N PRO A 102 -5.08 3.25 23.37
CA PRO A 102 -4.15 4.34 23.09
C PRO A 102 -3.03 3.93 22.12
N PRO A 103 -2.65 4.80 21.16
CA PRO A 103 -1.49 4.57 20.30
C PRO A 103 -0.23 4.26 21.13
N GLN A 104 0.46 3.19 20.76
CA GLN A 104 1.76 2.87 21.33
C GLN A 104 2.87 3.57 20.54
N PRO A 105 4.07 3.77 21.12
CA PRO A 105 5.18 4.45 20.42
C PRO A 105 5.60 3.77 19.10
N ASP A 106 5.42 2.46 18.97
CA ASP A 106 5.64 1.67 17.76
C ASP A 106 4.46 1.67 16.78
N GLU A 107 3.33 2.28 17.17
CA GLU A 107 2.12 2.45 16.37
C GLU A 107 1.79 3.94 16.13
N PRO A 108 2.65 4.69 15.41
CA PRO A 108 2.54 6.13 15.33
C PRO A 108 1.24 6.60 14.67
N ILE A 109 0.80 7.79 15.06
CA ILE A 109 -0.25 8.53 14.34
C ILE A 109 0.42 9.23 13.15
N ASN A 110 -0.15 9.08 11.96
CA ASN A 110 0.17 9.92 10.81
C ASN A 110 -0.83 11.08 10.71
N TYR A 111 -0.37 12.31 10.94
CA TYR A 111 -1.22 13.50 10.85
C TYR A 111 -0.88 14.31 9.59
N VAL A 112 -1.78 14.29 8.62
CA VAL A 112 -1.77 15.22 7.47
C VAL A 112 -2.21 16.60 7.97
N ARG A 113 -1.25 17.40 8.43
CA ARG A 113 -1.50 18.60 9.24
C ARG A 113 -1.67 19.87 8.44
N PHE A 114 -0.83 20.06 7.42
CA PHE A 114 -0.90 21.16 6.46
C PHE A 114 -0.85 20.57 5.06
N TRP A 115 -1.67 21.09 4.16
CA TRP A 115 -1.54 20.84 2.74
C TRP A 115 -2.20 21.97 1.97
N MET A 116 -1.48 22.52 0.99
CA MET A 116 -1.94 23.68 0.24
C MET A 116 -1.12 23.87 -1.04
N GLY A 117 -1.76 24.42 -2.06
CA GLY A 117 -1.09 24.98 -3.22
C GLY A 117 -0.62 26.39 -2.94
N ARG A 118 0.41 26.83 -3.66
CA ARG A 118 0.93 28.20 -3.57
C ARG A 118 -0.14 29.23 -3.88
N GLU A 119 -0.84 29.06 -5.01
CA GLU A 119 -1.85 30.01 -5.46
C GLU A 119 -3.24 29.70 -4.93
N GLN A 120 -3.60 28.42 -4.84
CA GLN A 120 -4.93 27.96 -4.45
C GLN A 120 -4.88 27.14 -3.17
N TYR A 121 -5.75 27.50 -2.22
CA TYR A 121 -5.83 26.82 -0.94
C TYR A 121 -6.74 25.59 -1.03
N GLN A 122 -6.20 24.42 -0.70
CA GLN A 122 -6.91 23.13 -0.65
C GLN A 122 -7.89 22.94 -1.82
N VAL A 123 -7.34 22.60 -2.98
CA VAL A 123 -8.11 22.29 -4.20
C VAL A 123 -7.83 20.87 -4.66
N ALA A 124 -8.69 20.33 -5.52
CA ALA A 124 -8.65 18.94 -5.94
C ALA A 124 -7.28 18.54 -6.52
N GLU A 125 -6.65 19.41 -7.31
CA GLU A 125 -5.34 19.17 -7.92
C GLU A 125 -4.24 19.00 -6.87
N THR A 126 -4.26 19.82 -5.82
CA THR A 126 -3.32 19.67 -4.70
C THR A 126 -3.64 18.41 -3.91
N GLN A 127 -4.92 18.12 -3.70
CA GLN A 127 -5.34 16.92 -3.00
C GLN A 127 -4.86 15.64 -3.71
N SER A 128 -4.94 15.56 -5.05
CA SER A 128 -4.51 14.37 -5.79
C SER A 128 -3.03 14.05 -5.54
N LEU A 129 -2.19 15.09 -5.46
CA LEU A 129 -0.77 14.96 -5.11
C LEU A 129 -0.57 14.52 -3.66
N VAL A 130 -1.34 15.10 -2.73
CA VAL A 130 -1.35 14.69 -1.31
C VAL A 130 -1.72 13.22 -1.18
N ALA A 131 -2.80 12.77 -1.82
CA ALA A 131 -3.27 11.39 -1.78
C ALA A 131 -2.22 10.41 -2.35
N MET A 132 -1.61 10.75 -3.48
CA MET A 132 -0.54 9.95 -4.07
C MET A 132 0.65 9.82 -3.10
N ARG A 133 1.08 10.92 -2.47
CA ARG A 133 2.18 10.88 -1.50
C ARG A 133 1.81 10.11 -0.23
N ALA A 134 0.58 10.30 0.27
CA ALA A 134 0.06 9.64 1.47
C ALA A 134 0.02 8.13 1.30
N GLY A 135 -0.49 7.63 0.16
CA GLY A 135 -0.57 6.20 -0.14
C GLY A 135 0.80 5.51 -0.08
N GLY A 136 1.83 6.11 -0.69
CA GLY A 136 3.20 5.61 -0.59
C GLY A 136 3.74 5.63 0.85
N GLY A 137 3.41 6.67 1.62
CA GLY A 137 3.77 6.77 3.03
C GLY A 137 3.15 5.67 3.89
N TRP A 138 1.88 5.33 3.65
CA TRP A 138 1.20 4.29 4.40
C TRP A 138 1.76 2.89 4.13
N ILE A 139 2.11 2.59 2.87
CA ILE A 139 2.74 1.31 2.50
C ILE A 139 4.10 1.16 3.19
N SER A 140 4.88 2.23 3.30
CA SER A 140 6.18 2.20 3.97
C SER A 140 6.11 2.21 5.51
N ASN A 141 4.93 2.43 6.11
CA ASN A 141 4.73 2.52 7.55
C ASN A 141 3.49 1.70 7.98
N PRO A 142 3.50 0.36 7.84
CA PRO A 142 2.30 -0.45 8.01
C PRO A 142 1.76 -0.49 9.46
N ASN A 143 2.58 -0.13 10.45
CA ASN A 143 2.23 -0.25 11.87
C ASN A 143 1.52 0.98 12.45
N MET A 144 1.18 2.00 11.63
CA MET A 144 0.47 3.17 12.16
C MET A 144 -0.83 2.77 12.87
N SER A 145 -1.19 3.49 13.92
CA SER A 145 -2.50 3.32 14.56
C SER A 145 -3.58 4.09 13.82
N TRP A 146 -3.32 5.37 13.53
CA TRP A 146 -4.28 6.29 12.93
C TRP A 146 -3.68 7.07 11.78
N THR A 147 -4.50 7.40 10.79
CA THR A 147 -4.28 8.61 9.99
C THR A 147 -5.34 9.64 10.28
N LEU A 148 -4.90 10.86 10.58
CA LEU A 148 -5.75 12.03 10.76
C LEU A 148 -5.45 13.02 9.63
N ALA A 149 -6.46 13.58 8.99
CA ALA A 149 -6.31 14.54 7.92
C ALA A 149 -7.09 15.83 8.23
N ALA A 150 -6.36 16.93 8.44
CA ALA A 150 -6.95 18.23 8.68
C ALA A 150 -7.33 18.90 7.36
N THR A 151 -8.53 19.46 7.29
CA THR A 151 -9.04 20.17 6.12
C THR A 151 -9.74 21.45 6.53
N ALA A 152 -9.57 22.50 5.72
CA ALA A 152 -10.45 23.64 5.74
C ALA A 152 -11.74 23.31 4.99
N VAL A 153 -12.86 23.84 5.46
CA VAL A 153 -14.20 23.63 4.86
C VAL A 153 -14.47 22.13 4.62
N PRO A 154 -14.55 21.31 5.67
CA PRO A 154 -14.61 19.84 5.56
C PRO A 154 -15.76 19.32 4.69
N GLN A 155 -16.83 20.11 4.51
CA GLN A 155 -17.96 19.78 3.65
C GLN A 155 -17.54 19.54 2.20
N ASN A 156 -16.51 20.22 1.72
CA ASN A 156 -15.99 20.04 0.35
C ASN A 156 -15.32 18.67 0.15
N TRP A 157 -14.91 18.02 1.23
CA TRP A 157 -14.09 16.81 1.20
C TRP A 157 -14.82 15.56 1.69
N LEU A 158 -16.04 15.73 2.22
CA LEU A 158 -16.81 14.66 2.86
C LEU A 158 -17.00 13.45 1.94
N GLU A 159 -17.47 13.69 0.71
CA GLU A 159 -17.74 12.63 -0.27
C GLU A 159 -16.46 11.86 -0.60
N MET A 160 -15.37 12.58 -0.87
CA MET A 160 -14.08 12.00 -1.18
C MET A 160 -13.57 11.15 0.00
N PHE A 161 -13.44 11.71 1.21
CA PHE A 161 -12.92 10.95 2.35
C PHE A 161 -13.82 9.76 2.72
N THR A 162 -15.15 9.92 2.67
CA THR A 162 -16.09 8.80 2.92
C THR A 162 -15.90 7.69 1.90
N GLN A 163 -15.71 8.01 0.61
CA GLN A 163 -15.40 7.02 -0.42
C GLN A 163 -14.10 6.25 -0.11
N PHE A 164 -13.12 6.92 0.48
CA PHE A 164 -11.86 6.33 0.91
C PHE A 164 -11.92 5.70 2.32
N ASN A 165 -13.11 5.55 2.92
CA ASN A 165 -13.31 5.03 4.28
C ASN A 165 -12.59 5.82 5.38
N PHE A 166 -12.52 7.14 5.23
CA PHE A 166 -12.11 8.07 6.27
C PHE A 166 -13.36 8.73 6.84
N ASP A 167 -13.60 8.52 8.12
CA ASP A 167 -14.74 9.08 8.83
C ASP A 167 -14.48 10.53 9.21
N TYR A 168 -15.50 11.38 9.08
CA TYR A 168 -15.43 12.73 9.63
C TYR A 168 -15.52 12.67 11.17
N THR A 169 -14.52 13.24 11.83
CA THR A 169 -14.32 13.17 13.28
C THR A 169 -14.38 14.57 13.87
N GLY A 170 -15.62 15.05 14.05
CA GLY A 170 -15.86 16.39 14.63
C GLY A 170 -15.31 16.57 16.05
N GLU A 171 -15.05 15.47 16.78
CA GLU A 171 -14.40 15.49 18.10
C GLU A 171 -12.92 15.95 18.02
N ALA A 172 -12.31 15.83 16.86
CA ALA A 172 -10.93 16.24 16.57
C ALA A 172 -10.85 17.56 15.78
N ASP A 173 -11.96 18.25 15.57
CA ASP A 173 -11.96 19.57 14.95
C ASP A 173 -11.26 20.59 15.85
N PHE A 174 -10.59 21.56 15.24
CA PHE A 174 -9.84 22.58 15.96
C PHE A 174 -9.91 23.93 15.27
N THR A 175 -9.44 24.95 15.98
CA THR A 175 -9.37 26.33 15.48
C THR A 175 -7.96 26.87 15.68
N VAL A 176 -7.45 27.60 14.68
CA VAL A 176 -6.22 28.37 14.75
C VAL A 176 -6.50 29.78 14.28
N GLY A 177 -6.40 30.75 15.19
CA GLY A 177 -6.83 32.13 14.90
C GLY A 177 -8.32 32.17 14.53
N ASN A 178 -8.61 32.62 13.30
CA ASN A 178 -9.98 32.72 12.77
C ASN A 178 -10.36 31.56 11.84
N HIS A 179 -9.49 30.56 11.68
CA HIS A 179 -9.70 29.41 10.80
C HIS A 179 -10.12 28.19 11.59
N GLN A 180 -11.23 27.56 11.18
CA GLN A 180 -11.71 26.29 11.71
C GLN A 180 -11.36 25.16 10.75
N TYR A 181 -10.92 24.04 11.31
CA TYR A 181 -10.50 22.87 10.56
C TYR A 181 -11.32 21.65 10.97
N GLY A 182 -11.80 20.93 9.96
CA GLY A 182 -12.42 19.63 10.12
C GLY A 182 -11.41 18.50 9.98
N VAL A 183 -11.52 17.48 10.81
CA VAL A 183 -10.61 16.32 10.78
C VAL A 183 -11.31 15.07 10.28
N PHE A 184 -10.67 14.38 9.34
CA PHE A 184 -11.05 13.05 8.91
C PHE A 184 -10.08 12.03 9.50
N SER A 185 -10.58 10.86 9.91
CA SER A 185 -9.75 9.83 10.56
C SER A 185 -9.93 8.46 9.94
N HIS A 186 -8.87 7.66 9.99
CA HIS A 186 -8.89 6.25 9.65
C HIS A 186 -8.06 5.46 10.68
N ASP A 187 -8.63 4.36 11.20
CA ASP A 187 -7.96 3.46 12.15
C ASP A 187 -7.38 2.26 11.41
N TRP A 188 -6.06 2.27 11.24
CA TRP A 188 -5.35 1.22 10.49
C TRP A 188 -5.30 -0.13 11.24
N ARG A 189 -5.61 -0.13 12.54
CA ARG A 189 -5.72 -1.38 13.33
C ARG A 189 -7.05 -2.08 13.06
N VAL A 190 -8.08 -1.31 12.71
CA VAL A 190 -9.38 -1.85 12.28
C VAL A 190 -9.31 -2.30 10.84
N GLU A 191 -8.63 -1.53 9.99
CA GLU A 191 -8.48 -1.85 8.58
C GLU A 191 -7.08 -1.53 8.11
N SER A 192 -6.24 -2.56 7.99
CA SER A 192 -4.85 -2.38 7.57
C SER A 192 -4.74 -1.76 6.18
N VAL A 193 -3.58 -1.17 5.88
CA VAL A 193 -3.28 -0.56 4.57
C VAL A 193 -3.58 -1.49 3.40
N GLY A 194 -3.29 -2.79 3.56
CA GLY A 194 -3.61 -3.82 2.55
C GLY A 194 -5.11 -4.04 2.37
N ALA A 195 -5.86 -4.18 3.46
CA ALA A 195 -7.32 -4.32 3.42
C ALA A 195 -7.98 -3.07 2.81
N TRP A 196 -7.46 -1.89 3.14
CA TRP A 196 -7.91 -0.63 2.60
C TRP A 196 -7.68 -0.53 1.08
N GLY A 197 -6.49 -0.91 0.62
CA GLY A 197 -6.15 -0.95 -0.81
C GLY A 197 -7.08 -1.87 -1.61
N TYR A 198 -7.35 -3.07 -1.08
CA TYR A 198 -8.28 -4.03 -1.69
C TYR A 198 -9.70 -3.46 -1.84
N ARG A 199 -10.21 -2.74 -0.83
CA ARG A 199 -11.52 -2.08 -0.92
C ARG A 199 -11.54 -1.02 -2.01
N LEU A 200 -10.48 -0.23 -2.18
CA LEU A 200 -10.44 0.78 -3.24
C LEU A 200 -10.43 0.18 -4.64
N GLU A 201 -9.70 -0.92 -4.85
CA GLU A 201 -9.71 -1.64 -6.12
C GLU A 201 -11.14 -2.05 -6.50
N ARG A 202 -11.90 -2.58 -5.53
CA ARG A 202 -13.32 -2.93 -5.73
C ARG A 202 -14.17 -1.71 -6.08
N LEU A 203 -13.96 -0.58 -5.42
CA LEU A 203 -14.68 0.66 -5.73
C LEU A 203 -14.36 1.17 -7.16
N GLN A 204 -13.11 1.09 -7.60
CA GLN A 204 -12.69 1.50 -8.95
C GLN A 204 -13.25 0.60 -10.05
N LEU A 205 -13.41 -0.70 -9.77
CA LEU A 205 -14.06 -1.65 -10.68
C LEU A 205 -15.60 -1.47 -10.74
N GLY A 206 -16.16 -0.45 -10.07
CA GLY A 206 -17.60 -0.24 -9.99
C GLY A 206 -18.33 -1.28 -9.15
N LEU A 207 -17.59 -2.10 -8.39
CA LEU A 207 -18.12 -3.10 -7.48
C LEU A 207 -18.47 -2.43 -6.15
N GLN A 208 -19.32 -1.41 -6.19
CA GLN A 208 -19.85 -0.79 -4.98
C GLN A 208 -20.65 -1.83 -4.19
N PRO A 209 -20.47 -1.94 -2.86
CA PRO A 209 -21.35 -2.73 -2.02
C PRO A 209 -22.70 -2.01 -1.90
N GLY A 210 -23.66 -2.29 -2.80
CA GLY A 210 -24.93 -1.56 -2.77
C GLY A 210 -26.08 -1.99 -3.68
N GLN A 211 -25.85 -2.68 -4.79
CA GLN A 211 -26.97 -3.17 -5.62
C GLN A 211 -27.42 -4.57 -5.18
N ARG A 212 -28.16 -4.62 -4.06
CA ARG A 212 -28.98 -5.78 -3.69
C ARG A 212 -30.08 -5.97 -4.73
N ARG A 213 -30.03 -7.09 -5.45
CA ARG A 213 -31.27 -7.79 -5.84
C ARG A 213 -31.59 -8.73 -4.68
N GLU A 214 -32.69 -8.45 -4.01
CA GLU A 214 -33.25 -9.27 -2.94
C GLU A 214 -33.47 -10.70 -3.45
N THR A 215 -32.67 -11.64 -2.97
CA THR A 215 -33.12 -12.89 -2.34
C THR A 215 -31.90 -13.68 -1.86
N ALA A 216 -31.93 -14.00 -0.57
CA ALA A 216 -31.35 -15.19 0.05
C ALA A 216 -29.82 -15.25 0.33
N VAL A 217 -29.56 -15.33 1.64
CA VAL A 217 -28.40 -15.90 2.36
C VAL A 217 -27.10 -15.08 2.36
N SER A 218 -26.70 -14.65 3.55
CA SER A 218 -25.36 -14.13 3.86
C SER A 218 -24.24 -15.02 3.28
N PRO A 219 -23.28 -14.47 2.51
CA PRO A 219 -22.01 -15.13 2.26
C PRO A 219 -20.96 -14.71 3.30
N PRO A 220 -19.88 -15.51 3.45
CA PRO A 220 -19.22 -15.72 4.73
C PRO A 220 -18.23 -14.61 5.05
N SER A 221 -17.98 -14.43 6.35
CA SER A 221 -16.70 -13.96 6.87
C SER A 221 -15.56 -14.56 6.03
N SER A 222 -14.66 -13.71 5.52
CA SER A 222 -13.42 -14.19 4.90
C SER A 222 -12.78 -15.21 5.86
N PRO A 223 -12.57 -16.47 5.42
CA PRO A 223 -11.88 -17.42 6.27
C PRO A 223 -10.46 -16.89 6.52
N PRO A 224 -9.91 -17.15 7.72
CA PRO A 224 -8.58 -16.69 8.10
C PRO A 224 -7.56 -17.09 7.02
N LEU A 225 -6.56 -16.23 6.80
CA LEU A 225 -5.36 -16.57 6.03
C LEU A 225 -4.95 -17.98 6.43
N LEU A 226 -5.00 -18.92 5.49
CA LEU A 226 -4.51 -20.26 5.73
C LEU A 226 -3.01 -20.14 5.87
N THR A 227 -2.51 -20.19 7.10
CA THR A 227 -1.11 -20.50 7.36
C THR A 227 -0.90 -21.94 6.89
N LEU A 228 -0.64 -22.14 5.60
CA LEU A 228 -0.31 -23.44 5.07
C LEU A 228 0.91 -23.96 5.82
N SER A 229 0.80 -25.15 6.40
CA SER A 229 1.98 -25.82 6.94
C SER A 229 2.98 -26.06 5.81
N GLN A 230 4.27 -26.14 6.12
CA GLN A 230 5.32 -26.38 5.12
C GLN A 230 5.00 -27.55 4.15
N PRO A 231 4.45 -28.70 4.59
CA PRO A 231 4.06 -29.77 3.67
C PRO A 231 2.90 -29.42 2.74
N GLU A 232 1.90 -28.69 3.23
CA GLU A 232 0.75 -28.25 2.43
C GLU A 232 1.17 -27.21 1.39
N PHE A 233 2.09 -26.32 1.76
CA PHE A 233 2.68 -25.33 0.86
C PHE A 233 3.46 -26.01 -0.27
N ILE A 234 4.31 -26.98 0.04
CA ILE A 234 5.09 -27.73 -0.97
C ILE A 234 4.16 -28.45 -1.96
N GLU A 235 3.06 -29.04 -1.48
CA GLU A 235 2.09 -29.69 -2.37
C GLU A 235 1.32 -28.68 -3.22
N ALA A 236 1.01 -27.51 -2.68
CA ALA A 236 0.39 -26.43 -3.43
C ALA A 236 1.33 -25.91 -4.55
N VAL A 237 2.64 -25.80 -4.31
CA VAL A 237 3.67 -25.47 -5.33
C VAL A 237 3.71 -26.53 -6.43
N ARG A 238 3.71 -27.82 -6.07
CA ARG A 238 3.67 -28.92 -7.04
C ARG A 238 2.45 -28.84 -7.95
N GLN A 239 1.29 -28.58 -7.35
CA GLN A 239 0.05 -28.43 -8.10
C GLN A 239 0.08 -27.19 -9.00
N ALA A 240 0.64 -26.07 -8.52
CA ALA A 240 0.74 -24.84 -9.29
C ALA A 240 1.68 -24.97 -10.51
N LEU A 241 2.79 -25.70 -10.38
CA LEU A 241 3.67 -26.02 -11.50
C LEU A 241 2.99 -26.91 -12.55
N ARG A 242 2.18 -27.89 -12.13
CA ARG A 242 1.39 -28.73 -13.07
C ARG A 242 0.37 -27.89 -13.84
N ASP A 243 -0.26 -26.96 -13.16
CA ASP A 243 -1.30 -26.11 -13.72
C ASP A 243 -0.74 -24.82 -14.36
N TYR A 244 0.59 -24.69 -14.47
CA TYR A 244 1.27 -23.46 -14.89
C TYR A 244 0.73 -22.84 -16.18
N THR A 245 0.36 -23.67 -17.16
CA THR A 245 -0.17 -23.23 -18.47
C THR A 245 -1.69 -23.07 -18.51
N ARG A 246 -2.39 -23.32 -17.39
CA ARG A 246 -3.86 -23.30 -17.25
C ARG A 246 -4.27 -22.26 -16.21
N PRO A 247 -4.47 -20.99 -16.63
CA PRO A 247 -4.78 -19.88 -15.73
C PRO A 247 -6.02 -20.13 -14.83
N ASP A 248 -7.01 -20.86 -15.34
CA ASP A 248 -8.25 -21.24 -14.67
C ASP A 248 -8.04 -22.22 -13.51
N LEU A 249 -7.06 -23.14 -13.63
CA LEU A 249 -6.71 -24.09 -12.57
C LEU A 249 -5.73 -23.47 -11.56
N LEU A 250 -4.79 -22.65 -12.04
CA LEU A 250 -3.91 -21.85 -11.18
C LEU A 250 -4.71 -20.95 -10.22
N ALA A 251 -5.81 -20.35 -10.70
CA ALA A 251 -6.67 -19.49 -9.89
C ALA A 251 -7.33 -20.22 -8.69
N GLN A 252 -7.40 -21.55 -8.74
CA GLN A 252 -7.97 -22.40 -7.68
C GLN A 252 -6.90 -22.95 -6.72
N ASN A 253 -5.63 -22.69 -6.99
CA ASN A 253 -4.52 -23.21 -6.20
C ASN A 253 -4.48 -22.58 -4.79
N PRO A 254 -4.20 -23.34 -3.72
CA PRO A 254 -4.08 -22.78 -2.37
C PRO A 254 -3.04 -21.66 -2.23
N LEU A 255 -1.99 -21.62 -3.07
CA LEU A 255 -1.01 -20.53 -3.10
C LEU A 255 -1.62 -19.18 -3.50
N MET A 256 -2.77 -19.16 -4.17
CA MET A 256 -3.52 -17.93 -4.46
C MET A 256 -3.98 -17.22 -3.17
N ARG A 257 -3.95 -17.93 -2.04
CA ARG A 257 -4.28 -17.42 -0.70
C ARG A 257 -3.04 -17.33 0.20
N SER A 258 -1.84 -17.65 -0.30
CA SER A 258 -0.59 -17.44 0.42
C SER A 258 -0.12 -16.00 0.26
N ARG A 259 0.70 -15.53 1.19
CA ARG A 259 1.09 -14.11 1.25
C ARG A 259 1.89 -13.68 0.02
N LEU A 260 2.68 -14.60 -0.54
CA LEU A 260 3.44 -14.40 -1.78
C LEU A 260 2.60 -13.88 -2.96
N VAL A 261 1.34 -14.32 -3.08
CA VAL A 261 0.46 -13.96 -4.22
C VAL A 261 -0.49 -12.83 -3.87
N ALA A 262 -0.82 -12.68 -2.58
CA ALA A 262 -1.76 -11.67 -2.09
C ALA A 262 -1.25 -10.22 -2.24
N GLU A 263 0.06 -10.02 -2.41
CA GLU A 263 0.72 -8.71 -2.41
C GLU A 263 0.88 -8.03 -3.79
N THR A 264 0.51 -8.67 -4.91
CA THR A 264 0.81 -8.11 -6.26
C THR A 264 -0.44 -7.84 -7.12
N ALA A 265 -0.67 -6.56 -7.42
CA ALA A 265 -1.95 -5.93 -7.79
C ALA A 265 -2.33 -5.90 -9.29
N VAL A 266 -1.88 -6.85 -10.12
CA VAL A 266 -2.16 -6.77 -11.59
C VAL A 266 -2.95 -7.97 -12.12
N SER A 267 -2.75 -9.17 -11.56
CA SER A 267 -3.66 -10.33 -11.66
C SER A 267 -3.05 -11.47 -10.84
N ALA A 268 -3.74 -11.98 -9.82
CA ALA A 268 -3.19 -12.96 -8.89
C ALA A 268 -2.67 -14.23 -9.59
N THR A 269 -3.31 -14.65 -10.68
CA THR A 269 -2.87 -15.80 -11.49
C THR A 269 -1.58 -15.51 -12.26
N SER A 270 -1.46 -14.33 -12.86
CA SER A 270 -0.21 -13.92 -13.54
C SER A 270 0.91 -13.64 -12.55
N THR A 271 0.59 -13.20 -11.34
CA THR A 271 1.54 -13.05 -10.24
C THR A 271 2.09 -14.40 -9.82
N LEU A 272 1.22 -15.39 -9.57
CA LEU A 272 1.65 -16.75 -9.24
C LEU A 272 2.49 -17.38 -10.37
N GLN A 273 2.09 -17.20 -11.64
CA GLN A 273 2.90 -17.62 -12.78
C GLN A 273 4.28 -16.95 -12.79
N LYS A 274 4.33 -15.64 -12.58
CA LYS A 274 5.60 -14.90 -12.54
C LYS A 274 6.49 -15.35 -11.39
N LEU A 275 5.93 -15.60 -10.21
CA LEU A 275 6.68 -16.09 -9.05
C LEU A 275 7.23 -17.50 -9.28
N LEU A 276 6.45 -18.40 -9.90
CA LEU A 276 6.93 -19.73 -10.30
C LEU A 276 8.05 -19.63 -11.34
N GLN A 277 7.95 -18.70 -12.28
CA GLN A 277 8.99 -18.42 -13.26
C GLN A 277 10.27 -17.88 -12.58
N GLU A 278 10.17 -16.89 -11.72
CA GLU A 278 11.30 -16.33 -10.97
C GLU A 278 11.99 -17.37 -10.08
N ALA A 279 11.20 -18.22 -9.41
CA ALA A 279 11.73 -19.31 -8.60
C ALA A 279 12.46 -20.34 -9.47
N ALA A 280 11.93 -20.69 -10.65
CA ALA A 280 12.60 -21.56 -11.61
C ALA A 280 13.91 -20.92 -12.11
N ASP A 281 13.88 -19.64 -12.48
CA ASP A 281 15.05 -18.91 -13.00
C ASP A 281 16.17 -18.78 -11.95
N SER A 282 15.84 -18.76 -10.65
CA SER A 282 16.87 -18.77 -9.58
C SER A 282 17.80 -19.99 -9.64
N LEU A 283 17.34 -21.11 -10.20
CA LEU A 283 18.13 -22.34 -10.35
C LEU A 283 19.25 -22.20 -11.39
N THR A 284 19.17 -21.23 -12.31
CA THR A 284 20.21 -21.00 -13.32
C THR A 284 21.40 -20.23 -12.77
N GLY A 285 21.29 -19.62 -11.58
CA GLY A 285 22.37 -18.88 -10.93
C GLY A 285 23.53 -19.76 -10.43
N ASN A 286 23.34 -21.08 -10.36
CA ASN A 286 24.34 -22.06 -9.94
C ASN A 286 24.50 -23.17 -10.99
N PRO A 287 25.71 -23.37 -11.58
CA PRO A 287 25.96 -24.40 -12.59
C PRO A 287 25.58 -25.83 -12.15
N LYS A 288 25.54 -26.11 -10.85
CA LYS A 288 25.14 -27.42 -10.32
C LYS A 288 23.63 -27.67 -10.37
N ASP A 289 22.84 -26.60 -10.41
CA ASP A 289 21.37 -26.62 -10.33
C ASP A 289 20.70 -26.39 -11.70
N GLU A 290 21.47 -25.97 -12.71
CA GLU A 290 21.01 -25.78 -14.10
C GLU A 290 20.33 -27.04 -14.66
N LYS A 291 20.85 -28.22 -14.35
CA LYS A 291 20.25 -29.52 -14.74
C LYS A 291 18.86 -29.77 -14.16
N PHE A 292 18.51 -29.12 -13.06
CA PHE A 292 17.19 -29.19 -12.45
C PHE A 292 16.24 -28.18 -13.10
N PHE A 293 16.73 -26.97 -13.40
CA PHE A 293 16.01 -26.00 -14.22
C PHE A 293 15.57 -26.60 -15.55
N THR A 294 16.48 -27.25 -16.29
CA THR A 294 16.13 -27.81 -17.61
C THR A 294 15.02 -28.86 -17.54
N ALA A 295 15.01 -29.67 -16.48
CA ALA A 295 13.96 -30.66 -16.27
C ALA A 295 12.60 -30.00 -15.95
N VAL A 296 12.56 -29.00 -15.07
CA VAL A 296 11.34 -28.25 -14.73
C VAL A 296 10.83 -27.47 -15.95
N TYR A 297 11.74 -26.81 -16.69
CA TYR A 297 11.43 -26.03 -17.88
C TYR A 297 10.69 -26.87 -18.93
N HIS A 298 11.24 -28.04 -19.29
CA HIS A 298 10.62 -28.92 -20.28
C HIS A 298 9.40 -29.72 -19.77
N THR A 299 9.13 -29.70 -18.46
CA THR A 299 7.93 -30.34 -17.90
C THR A 299 6.76 -29.37 -17.77
N TYR A 300 7.02 -28.13 -17.31
CA TYR A 300 5.97 -27.24 -16.81
C TYR A 300 5.92 -25.88 -17.53
N LEU A 301 7.08 -25.23 -17.74
CA LEU A 301 7.10 -23.87 -18.31
C LEU A 301 7.00 -23.87 -19.84
N LYS A 302 7.65 -24.85 -20.48
CA LYS A 302 7.56 -25.15 -21.91
C LYS A 302 7.39 -26.66 -22.09
N PRO A 303 6.18 -27.19 -21.81
CA PRO A 303 5.94 -28.62 -21.68
C PRO A 303 6.20 -29.37 -23.00
N ALA A 304 6.97 -30.45 -22.92
CA ALA A 304 6.99 -31.47 -23.95
C ALA A 304 5.71 -32.34 -23.87
N PRO A 305 5.35 -33.10 -24.92
CA PRO A 305 4.14 -33.92 -24.91
C PRO A 305 4.14 -35.04 -23.85
N SER A 306 5.32 -35.49 -23.40
CA SER A 306 5.47 -36.42 -22.28
C SER A 306 6.83 -36.26 -21.57
N GLN A 307 6.97 -36.84 -20.37
CA GLN A 307 8.26 -36.86 -19.66
C GLN A 307 9.30 -37.71 -20.38
N GLU A 308 8.90 -38.75 -21.11
CA GLU A 308 9.79 -39.57 -21.95
C GLU A 308 10.39 -38.72 -23.08
N ILE A 309 9.56 -37.93 -23.78
CA ILE A 309 10.03 -37.02 -24.83
C ILE A 309 10.92 -35.92 -24.23
N ALA A 310 10.59 -35.40 -23.06
CA ALA A 310 11.44 -34.43 -22.38
C ALA A 310 12.79 -35.02 -21.93
N ALA A 311 12.82 -36.28 -21.52
CA ALA A 311 14.06 -36.99 -21.17
C ALA A 311 14.93 -37.24 -22.42
N GLU A 312 14.31 -37.60 -23.55
CA GLU A 312 14.99 -37.73 -24.85
C GLU A 312 15.60 -36.41 -25.32
N LEU A 313 14.86 -35.30 -25.22
CA LEU A 313 15.36 -33.96 -25.56
C LEU A 313 16.62 -33.56 -24.77
N LEU A 314 16.73 -34.03 -23.53
CA LEU A 314 17.88 -33.78 -22.65
C LEU A 314 18.94 -34.88 -22.72
N ASN A 315 18.75 -35.89 -23.55
CA ASN A 315 19.60 -37.08 -23.66
C ASN A 315 19.82 -37.80 -22.31
N LEU A 316 18.73 -38.04 -21.57
CA LEU A 316 18.75 -38.63 -20.24
C LEU A 316 17.90 -39.92 -20.17
N PRO A 317 18.31 -40.91 -19.37
CA PRO A 317 17.41 -41.96 -18.95
C PRO A 317 16.20 -41.39 -18.17
N LEU A 318 15.01 -41.96 -18.37
CA LEU A 318 13.77 -41.49 -17.73
C LEU A 318 13.87 -41.45 -16.19
N GLY A 319 14.54 -42.42 -15.57
CA GLY A 319 14.77 -42.43 -14.12
C GLY A 319 15.63 -41.24 -13.64
N THR A 320 16.67 -40.89 -14.40
CA THR A 320 17.52 -39.72 -14.14
C THR A 320 16.76 -38.42 -14.35
N TYR A 321 15.91 -38.35 -15.37
CA TYR A 321 15.03 -37.21 -15.63
C TYR A 321 14.05 -36.99 -14.48
N ARG A 322 13.33 -38.04 -14.04
CA ARG A 322 12.40 -37.96 -12.91
C ARG A 322 13.08 -37.52 -11.61
N TYR A 323 14.30 -37.99 -11.35
CA TYR A 323 15.10 -37.53 -10.22
C TYR A 323 15.41 -36.02 -10.32
N ARG A 324 15.86 -35.54 -11.49
CA ARG A 324 16.15 -34.11 -11.70
C ARG A 324 14.90 -33.24 -11.56
N LEU A 325 13.78 -33.70 -12.10
CA LEU A 325 12.50 -33.02 -11.99
C LEU A 325 12.05 -32.92 -10.53
N ALA A 326 12.09 -34.02 -9.78
CA ALA A 326 11.74 -34.03 -8.36
C ALA A 326 12.62 -33.07 -7.55
N LYS A 327 13.94 -33.07 -7.80
CA LYS A 327 14.87 -32.13 -7.16
C LYS A 327 14.65 -30.68 -7.55
N GLY A 328 14.31 -30.39 -8.81
CA GLY A 328 13.99 -29.03 -9.24
C GLY A 328 12.74 -28.48 -8.56
N VAL A 329 11.69 -29.30 -8.46
CA VAL A 329 10.44 -28.93 -7.77
C VAL A 329 10.67 -28.71 -6.27
N GLU A 330 11.47 -29.55 -5.62
CA GLU A 330 11.87 -29.37 -4.20
C GLU A 330 12.56 -28.02 -3.99
N ARG A 331 13.54 -27.67 -4.83
CA ARG A 331 14.26 -26.40 -4.72
C ARG A 331 13.40 -25.17 -4.96
N ILE A 332 12.46 -25.24 -5.92
CA ILE A 332 11.50 -24.16 -6.17
C ILE A 332 10.58 -23.98 -4.97
N ALA A 333 10.08 -25.08 -4.40
CA ALA A 333 9.23 -25.02 -3.22
C ALA A 333 9.98 -24.46 -2.00
N ASP A 334 11.23 -24.86 -1.78
CA ASP A 334 12.08 -24.33 -0.71
C ASP A 334 12.34 -22.83 -0.87
N TRP A 335 12.61 -22.37 -2.09
CA TRP A 335 12.85 -20.96 -2.38
C TRP A 335 11.63 -20.09 -2.11
N LEU A 336 10.45 -20.55 -2.55
CA LEU A 336 9.18 -19.86 -2.28
C LEU A 336 8.84 -19.89 -0.78
N TRP A 337 9.08 -21.01 -0.11
CA TRP A 337 8.84 -21.16 1.33
C TRP A 337 9.72 -20.22 2.16
N GLN A 338 10.99 -20.04 1.81
CA GLN A 338 11.87 -19.10 2.50
C GLN A 338 11.42 -17.65 2.37
N ARG A 339 10.78 -17.27 1.26
CA ARG A 339 10.18 -15.94 1.09
C ARG A 339 8.91 -15.80 1.93
N GLU A 340 8.00 -16.77 1.87
CA GLU A 340 6.80 -16.80 2.73
C GLU A 340 7.18 -16.71 4.23
N LEU A 341 8.30 -17.30 4.66
CA LEU A 341 8.82 -17.18 6.03
C LEU A 341 9.53 -15.85 6.36
N HIS A 342 10.18 -15.20 5.38
CA HIS A 342 10.73 -13.85 5.60
C HIS A 342 9.62 -12.81 5.71
N ASP A 343 8.53 -12.98 4.98
CA ASP A 343 7.30 -12.17 5.07
C ASP A 343 6.45 -12.51 6.32
N LEU A 344 6.88 -13.50 7.13
CA LEU A 344 6.32 -13.80 8.46
C LEU A 344 7.14 -13.19 9.61
N ASN A 345 8.41 -12.86 9.38
CA ASN A 345 9.33 -12.27 10.37
C ASN A 345 9.68 -10.80 10.06
N SER A 346 9.14 -10.25 8.97
CA SER A 346 9.15 -8.84 8.60
C SER A 346 7.74 -8.29 8.79
#